data_AF-A0A172YIK9-F1
#
_entry.id   AF-A0A172YIK9-F1
#
_cell.length_a   1.000
_cell.length_b   1.000
_cell.length_c   1.000
_cell.angle_alpha   90.00
_cell.angle_beta   90.00
_cell.angle_gamma   90.00
#
_symmetry.space_group_name_H-M   'P 1'
#
loop_
_entity.id
_entity.type
_entity.pdbx_description
1 polymer ?
#
loop_
_entity_poly.entity_id
_entity_poly.type
_entity_poly.pdbx_seq_one_letter_code
_entity_poly.pdbx_strand_id
1 'polypeptide(L)'
;MAILQILEYPDERLRTVAKPVEKFDDELNKLIDDMFDTMYDAPGIGLAATQVDHHIRLFVMDVSDTQNQPMVLINPEYEPLDDERAPMQEGCLSVPEYYAEVPRALRIRARALDRNGEPFELEADGLLAHCIQHESDHLDGKLFVDYLSPLKRERIKKKMQKRHKASA
;
A
#
# COMPACT_ATOMS: atom_id res chain seq x y z
N MET A 1 5.12 4.03 -20.49
CA MET A 1 5.47 4.11 -19.07
C MET A 1 5.98 2.74 -18.64
N ALA A 2 6.73 2.67 -17.55
CA ALA A 2 7.55 1.52 -17.17
C ALA A 2 6.89 0.72 -16.05
N ILE A 3 6.93 -0.61 -16.14
CA ILE A 3 6.55 -1.49 -15.03
C ILE A 3 7.72 -1.57 -14.06
N LEU A 4 7.49 -1.13 -12.82
CA LEU A 4 8.47 -1.14 -11.75
C LEU A 4 8.50 -2.51 -11.06
N GLN A 5 9.67 -2.91 -10.57
CA GLN A 5 9.79 -4.15 -9.81
C GLN A 5 9.18 -3.97 -8.42
N ILE A 6 8.18 -4.79 -8.09
CA ILE A 6 7.61 -4.86 -6.75
C ILE A 6 8.51 -5.69 -5.84
N LEU A 7 8.93 -5.11 -4.72
CA LEU A 7 9.63 -5.79 -3.64
C LEU A 7 8.72 -6.81 -2.97
N GLU A 8 9.24 -8.02 -2.74
CA GLU A 8 8.51 -9.09 -2.06
C GLU A 8 9.07 -9.33 -0.64
N TYR A 9 8.18 -9.57 0.32
CA TYR A 9 8.54 -10.01 1.67
C TYR A 9 9.38 -11.30 1.59
N PRO A 10 10.48 -11.46 2.36
CA PRO A 10 10.92 -10.64 3.49
C PRO A 10 12.04 -9.64 3.17
N ASP A 11 12.05 -9.00 1.99
CA ASP A 11 13.01 -7.93 1.69
C ASP A 11 13.00 -6.84 2.78
N GLU A 12 14.17 -6.48 3.29
CA GLU A 12 14.32 -5.51 4.39
C GLU A 12 13.98 -4.09 3.97
N ARG A 13 14.04 -3.76 2.67
CA ARG A 13 13.69 -2.43 2.15
C ARG A 13 12.20 -2.12 2.33
N LEU A 14 11.34 -3.15 2.43
CA LEU A 14 9.92 -2.99 2.81
C LEU A 14 9.73 -2.50 4.25
N ARG A 15 10.80 -2.46 5.06
CA ARG A 15 10.79 -1.97 6.45
C ARG A 15 11.28 -0.53 6.57
N THR A 16 11.73 0.08 5.47
CA THR A 16 12.17 1.48 5.47
C THR A 16 10.98 2.40 5.68
N VAL A 17 11.06 3.26 6.70
CA VAL A 17 10.06 4.31 6.93
C VAL A 17 10.23 5.39 5.85
N ALA A 18 9.15 5.65 5.12
CA ALA A 18 9.14 6.58 4.01
C ALA A 18 9.20 8.05 4.48
N LYS A 19 9.93 8.87 3.74
CA LYS A 19 10.09 10.31 4.04
C LYS A 19 8.99 11.15 3.41
N PRO A 20 8.60 12.29 4.01
CA PRO A 20 7.66 13.20 3.36
C PRO A 20 8.13 13.65 1.98
N VAL A 21 7.19 13.82 1.06
CA VAL A 21 7.40 14.47 -0.23
C VAL A 21 7.37 15.98 -0.04
N GLU A 22 8.42 16.67 -0.48
CA GLU A 22 8.54 18.13 -0.36
C GLU A 22 8.47 18.84 -1.73
N LYS A 23 8.66 18.10 -2.83
CA LYS A 23 8.73 18.64 -4.20
C LYS A 23 7.73 17.92 -5.09
N PHE A 24 6.96 18.72 -5.84
CA PHE A 24 5.93 18.27 -6.77
C PHE A 24 6.37 18.63 -8.18
N ASP A 25 7.25 17.81 -8.74
CA ASP A 25 7.86 18.01 -10.05
C ASP A 25 7.47 16.92 -11.05
N ASP A 26 8.04 16.99 -12.26
CA ASP A 26 7.78 16.02 -13.33
C ASP A 26 8.31 14.62 -12.97
N GLU A 27 9.33 14.52 -12.12
CA GLU A 27 9.87 13.23 -11.67
C GLU A 27 8.88 12.52 -10.74
N LEU A 28 8.28 13.26 -9.79
CA LEU A 28 7.20 12.75 -8.96
C LEU A 28 5.99 12.31 -9.80
N ASN A 29 5.56 13.15 -10.75
CA ASN A 29 4.42 12.81 -11.62
C ASN A 29 4.68 11.55 -12.46
N LYS A 30 5.89 11.42 -13.00
CA LYS A 30 6.29 10.22 -13.73
C LYS A 30 6.27 8.97 -12.83
N LEU A 31 6.78 9.06 -11.60
CA LEU A 31 6.73 7.95 -10.65
C LEU A 31 5.28 7.55 -10.34
N ILE A 32 4.38 8.50 -10.12
CA ILE A 32 2.96 8.24 -9.90
C ILE A 32 2.37 7.45 -11.08
N ASP A 33 2.64 7.89 -12.31
CA ASP A 33 2.09 7.23 -13.49
C ASP A 33 2.71 5.81 -13.68
N ASP A 34 4.02 5.64 -13.47
CA ASP A 34 4.68 4.33 -13.49
C ASP A 34 4.16 3.40 -12.36
N MET A 35 3.80 3.94 -11.19
CA MET A 35 3.18 3.20 -10.10
C MET A 35 1.76 2.73 -10.45
N PHE A 36 0.94 3.56 -11.11
CA PHE A 36 -0.38 3.11 -11.60
C PHE A 36 -0.24 2.00 -12.62
N ASP A 37 0.64 2.16 -13.62
CA ASP A 37 0.90 1.11 -14.62
C ASP A 37 1.33 -0.20 -13.96
N THR A 38 2.24 -0.12 -12.98
CA THR A 38 2.69 -1.27 -12.20
C THR A 38 1.56 -1.92 -11.41
N MET A 39 0.70 -1.12 -10.76
CA MET A 39 -0.44 -1.60 -9.98
C MET A 39 -1.45 -2.33 -10.86
N TYR A 40 -1.77 -1.77 -12.03
CA TYR A 40 -2.73 -2.38 -12.96
C TYR A 40 -2.19 -3.61 -13.69
N ASP A 41 -0.87 -3.66 -13.99
CA ASP A 41 -0.21 -4.86 -14.53
C ASP A 41 -0.14 -6.01 -13.52
N ALA A 42 -0.01 -5.69 -12.23
CA ALA A 42 -0.01 -6.64 -11.11
C ALA A 42 -1.40 -7.00 -10.54
N PRO A 43 -2.47 -6.81 -11.33
CA PRO A 43 -3.87 -6.53 -10.93
C PRO A 43 -4.13 -6.20 -9.45
N GLY A 44 -3.48 -5.17 -8.92
CA GLY A 44 -3.71 -4.64 -7.56
C GLY A 44 -4.76 -3.53 -7.51
N ILE A 45 -5.19 -3.19 -6.30
CA ILE A 45 -6.08 -2.04 -6.00
C ILE A 45 -5.37 -0.91 -5.24
N GLY A 46 -4.11 -1.14 -4.83
CA GLY A 46 -3.26 -0.22 -4.10
C GLY A 46 -1.79 -0.57 -4.30
N LEU A 47 -0.93 0.46 -4.33
CA LEU A 47 0.52 0.33 -4.40
C LEU A 47 1.21 1.53 -3.74
N ALA A 48 1.96 1.26 -2.67
CA ALA A 48 2.81 2.25 -2.01
C ALA A 48 4.19 2.35 -2.67
N ALA A 49 4.77 3.56 -2.70
CA ALA A 49 6.09 3.82 -3.29
C ALA A 49 7.19 2.95 -2.63
N THR A 50 7.06 2.66 -1.33
CA THR A 50 7.95 1.72 -0.62
C THR A 50 8.05 0.36 -1.31
N GLN A 51 6.96 -0.13 -1.91
CA GLN A 51 6.93 -1.43 -2.58
C GLN A 51 7.71 -1.45 -3.89
N VAL A 52 7.97 -0.30 -4.50
CA VAL A 52 8.79 -0.16 -5.71
C VAL A 52 10.16 0.46 -5.42
N ASP A 53 10.62 0.35 -4.17
CA ASP A 53 11.92 0.85 -3.69
C ASP A 53 12.08 2.38 -3.70
N HIS A 54 10.97 3.12 -3.68
CA HIS A 54 10.93 4.56 -3.50
C HIS A 54 10.42 4.92 -2.10
N HIS A 55 11.33 5.25 -1.19
CA HIS A 55 10.99 5.50 0.22
C HIS A 55 10.50 6.92 0.52
N ILE A 56 9.44 7.32 -0.18
CA ILE A 56 8.69 8.57 0.02
C ILE A 56 7.23 8.29 0.36
N ARG A 57 6.57 9.19 1.09
CA ARG A 57 5.19 9.04 1.54
C ARG A 57 4.22 9.28 0.40
N LEU A 58 4.11 8.29 -0.49
CA LEU A 58 3.25 8.29 -1.66
C LEU A 58 2.64 6.89 -1.83
N PHE A 59 1.34 6.82 -2.06
CA PHE A 59 0.72 5.64 -2.64
C PHE A 59 -0.33 6.01 -3.67
N VAL A 60 -0.57 5.07 -4.58
CA VAL A 60 -1.64 5.12 -5.56
C VAL A 60 -2.65 4.02 -5.26
N MET A 61 -3.91 4.26 -5.59
CA MET A 61 -4.95 3.25 -5.40
C MET A 61 -6.10 3.42 -6.39
N ASP A 62 -6.81 2.33 -6.65
CA ASP A 62 -8.07 2.32 -7.38
C ASP A 62 -8.89 1.13 -6.89
N VAL A 63 -9.89 1.40 -6.05
CA VAL A 63 -10.77 0.37 -5.47
C VAL A 63 -12.05 0.18 -6.26
N SER A 64 -12.19 0.83 -7.42
CA SER A 64 -13.36 0.68 -8.28
C SER A 64 -13.29 -0.65 -9.03
N ASP A 65 -14.45 -1.29 -9.23
CA ASP A 65 -14.56 -2.56 -9.96
C ASP A 65 -14.01 -2.48 -11.40
N THR A 66 -14.05 -1.28 -11.99
CA THR A 66 -13.68 -1.02 -13.38
C THR A 66 -12.35 -0.28 -13.56
N GLN A 67 -11.58 -0.09 -12.48
CA GLN A 67 -10.28 0.62 -12.51
C GLN A 67 -10.36 2.00 -13.20
N ASN A 68 -11.37 2.78 -12.83
CA ASN A 68 -11.65 4.09 -13.42
C ASN A 68 -11.80 5.20 -12.36
N GLN A 69 -11.40 4.94 -11.12
CA GLN A 69 -11.39 5.92 -10.03
C GLN A 69 -10.01 5.98 -9.38
N PRO A 70 -8.94 6.32 -10.13
CA PRO A 70 -7.60 6.40 -9.60
C PRO A 70 -7.50 7.52 -8.56
N MET A 71 -6.84 7.22 -7.45
CA MET A 71 -6.53 8.16 -6.38
C MET A 71 -5.04 8.16 -6.09
N VAL A 72 -4.51 9.35 -5.81
CA VAL A 72 -3.13 9.58 -5.39
C VAL A 72 -3.16 10.20 -4.00
N LEU A 73 -2.42 9.61 -3.07
CA LEU A 73 -2.31 10.12 -1.71
C LEU A 73 -0.83 10.35 -1.38
N ILE A 74 -0.45 11.62 -1.29
CA ILE A 74 0.90 12.06 -0.93
C ILE A 74 0.87 12.64 0.48
N ASN A 75 1.90 12.31 1.27
CA ASN A 75 1.99 12.62 2.70
C ASN A 75 0.70 12.29 3.48
N PRO A 76 0.11 11.09 3.31
CA PRO A 76 -1.16 10.77 3.92
C PRO A 76 -1.06 10.65 5.44
N GLU A 77 -2.10 11.14 6.10
CA GLU A 77 -2.44 10.94 7.51
C GLU A 77 -3.91 10.50 7.60
N TYR A 78 -4.26 9.68 8.59
CA TYR A 78 -5.65 9.31 8.83
C TYR A 78 -5.95 9.15 10.32
N GLU A 79 -7.23 9.34 10.66
CA GLU A 79 -7.79 9.11 12.00
C GLU A 79 -9.06 8.25 11.90
N PRO A 80 -9.23 7.21 12.76
CA PRO A 80 -10.50 6.52 12.89
C PRO A 80 -11.60 7.48 13.37
N LEU A 81 -12.81 7.35 12.80
CA LEU A 81 -13.96 8.17 13.20
C LEU A 81 -14.69 7.62 14.44
N ASP A 82 -14.45 6.35 14.77
CA ASP A 82 -15.00 5.62 15.91
C ASP A 82 -14.07 4.45 16.27
N ASP A 83 -14.45 3.69 17.30
CA ASP A 83 -13.71 2.51 17.77
C ASP A 83 -14.10 1.22 17.03
N GLU A 84 -14.97 1.28 16.01
CA GLU A 84 -15.45 0.09 15.32
C GLU A 84 -14.38 -0.46 14.37
N ARG A 85 -14.08 -1.76 14.52
CA ARG A 85 -13.11 -2.46 13.68
C ARG A 85 -13.70 -3.76 13.19
N ALA A 86 -13.45 -4.10 11.93
CA ALA A 86 -13.85 -5.38 11.36
C ALA A 86 -12.70 -6.06 10.62
N PRO A 87 -12.61 -7.40 10.68
CA PRO A 87 -11.71 -8.14 9.82
C PRO A 87 -12.17 -8.06 8.36
N MET A 88 -11.21 -7.86 7.46
CA MET A 88 -11.41 -8.05 6.02
C MET A 88 -10.26 -8.91 5.48
N GLN A 89 -10.53 -9.68 4.42
CA GLN A 89 -9.50 -10.48 3.76
C GLN A 89 -8.54 -9.55 3.00
N GLU A 90 -7.32 -9.40 3.51
CA GLU A 90 -6.26 -8.63 2.87
C GLU A 90 -5.36 -9.53 2.03
N GLY A 91 -5.00 -9.04 0.84
CA GLY A 91 -3.83 -9.47 0.07
C GLY A 91 -2.82 -8.32 -0.01
N CYS A 92 -1.63 -8.60 -0.54
CA CYS A 92 -0.60 -7.58 -0.76
C CYS A 92 0.26 -7.97 -1.95
N LEU A 93 0.55 -7.03 -2.85
CA LEU A 93 1.43 -7.27 -4.01
C LEU A 93 2.84 -7.70 -3.58
N SER A 94 3.29 -7.25 -2.41
CA SER A 94 4.57 -7.65 -1.80
C SER A 94 4.52 -8.99 -1.06
N VAL A 95 3.35 -9.63 -0.94
CA VAL A 95 3.20 -10.96 -0.32
C VAL A 95 2.28 -11.82 -1.21
N PRO A 96 2.70 -12.10 -2.46
CA PRO A 96 1.84 -12.71 -3.47
C PRO A 96 1.26 -14.06 -3.02
N GLU A 97 0.03 -14.34 -3.44
CA GLU A 97 -0.71 -15.58 -3.18
C GLU A 97 -1.11 -15.81 -1.71
N TYR A 98 -0.83 -14.87 -0.80
CA TYR A 98 -1.27 -14.94 0.60
C TYR A 98 -2.38 -13.96 0.89
N TYR A 99 -3.40 -14.48 1.56
CA TYR A 99 -4.50 -13.69 2.08
C TYR A 99 -4.73 -14.01 3.55
N ALA A 100 -5.05 -13.00 4.35
CA ALA A 100 -5.43 -13.19 5.74
C ALA A 100 -6.43 -12.12 6.19
N GLU A 101 -7.26 -12.48 7.16
CA GLU A 101 -8.12 -11.52 7.83
C GLU A 101 -7.31 -10.61 8.75
N VAL A 102 -7.44 -9.31 8.55
CA VAL A 102 -6.80 -8.30 9.39
C VAL A 102 -7.86 -7.29 9.83
N PRO A 103 -8.00 -7.05 11.16
CA PRO A 103 -8.96 -6.08 11.66
C PRO A 103 -8.44 -4.65 11.51
N ARG A 104 -9.20 -3.81 10.82
CA ARG A 104 -8.94 -2.38 10.63
C ARG A 104 -10.12 -1.53 11.05
N ALA A 105 -9.92 -0.23 11.23
CA ALA A 105 -11.02 0.71 11.49
C ALA A 105 -12.00 0.68 10.31
N LEU A 106 -13.31 0.63 10.61
CA LEU A 106 -14.35 0.58 9.58
C LEU A 106 -14.51 1.91 8.84
N ARG A 107 -14.29 3.01 9.55
CA ARG A 107 -14.41 4.37 9.04
C ARG A 107 -13.23 5.21 9.48
N ILE A 108 -12.68 5.97 8.56
CA ILE A 108 -11.57 6.88 8.81
C ILE A 108 -11.82 8.24 8.15
N ARG A 109 -11.19 9.27 8.67
CA ARG A 109 -10.95 10.53 7.97
C ARG A 109 -9.49 10.57 7.56
N ALA A 110 -9.22 10.75 6.27
CA ALA A 110 -7.88 10.83 5.72
C ALA A 110 -7.60 12.23 5.19
N ARG A 111 -6.37 12.72 5.39
CA ARG A 111 -5.83 13.96 4.84
C ARG A 111 -4.60 13.62 4.01
N ALA A 112 -4.49 14.21 2.84
CA ALA A 112 -3.36 14.01 1.95
C ALA A 112 -3.18 15.21 1.02
N LEU A 113 -2.11 15.17 0.25
CA LEU A 113 -1.87 16.03 -0.90
C LEU A 113 -2.14 15.23 -2.18
N ASP A 114 -2.72 15.89 -3.18
CA ASP A 114 -2.93 15.30 -4.50
C ASP A 114 -1.64 15.32 -5.34
N ARG A 115 -1.71 14.86 -6.59
CA ARG A 115 -0.56 14.83 -7.51
C ARG A 115 0.07 16.22 -7.78
N ASN A 116 -0.69 17.30 -7.55
CA ASN A 116 -0.24 18.68 -7.74
C ASN A 116 0.22 19.33 -6.42
N GLY A 117 0.12 18.61 -5.30
CA GLY A 117 0.42 19.15 -3.97
C GLY A 117 -0.73 19.92 -3.33
N GLU A 118 -1.93 19.85 -3.90
CA GLU A 118 -3.12 20.48 -3.34
C GLU A 118 -3.67 19.62 -2.18
N PRO A 119 -3.91 20.21 -0.99
CA PRO A 119 -4.41 19.46 0.15
C PRO A 119 -5.88 19.10 -0.03
N PHE A 120 -6.24 17.88 0.37
CA PHE A 120 -7.61 17.42 0.43
C PHE A 120 -7.86 16.54 1.65
N GLU A 121 -9.14 16.39 1.99
CA GLU A 121 -9.62 15.53 3.05
C GLU A 121 -10.75 14.66 2.48
N LEU A 122 -10.82 13.40 2.91
CA LEU A 122 -11.96 12.53 2.64
C LEU A 122 -12.34 11.70 3.87
N GLU A 123 -13.62 11.39 3.97
CA GLU A 123 -14.09 10.30 4.82
C GLU A 123 -14.15 9.03 3.97
N ALA A 124 -13.58 7.96 4.48
CA ALA A 124 -13.55 6.66 3.82
C ALA A 124 -14.16 5.61 4.74
N ASP A 125 -14.87 4.65 4.14
CA ASP A 125 -15.38 3.46 4.79
C ASP A 125 -15.10 2.20 3.95
N GLY A 126 -15.44 1.04 4.49
CA GLY A 126 -15.42 -0.22 3.76
C GLY A 126 -14.04 -0.53 3.15
N LEU A 127 -14.03 -0.91 1.86
CA LEU A 127 -12.79 -1.26 1.16
C LEU A 127 -11.84 -0.07 1.02
N LEU A 128 -12.36 1.15 0.83
CA LEU A 128 -11.56 2.36 0.67
C LEU A 128 -10.78 2.67 1.96
N ALA A 129 -11.47 2.66 3.11
CA ALA A 129 -10.83 2.84 4.41
C ALA A 129 -9.78 1.76 4.69
N HIS A 130 -10.09 0.53 4.28
CA HIS A 130 -9.22 -0.61 4.50
C HIS A 130 -7.92 -0.50 3.70
N CYS A 131 -8.03 -0.14 2.41
CA CYS A 131 -6.88 0.05 1.52
C CYS A 131 -6.02 1.24 1.95
N ILE A 132 -6.60 2.39 2.31
CA ILE A 132 -5.84 3.55 2.81
C ILE A 132 -4.99 3.19 4.04
N GLN A 133 -5.55 2.43 4.99
CA GLN A 133 -4.83 1.98 6.17
C GLN A 133 -3.70 0.98 5.80
N HIS A 134 -3.94 0.08 4.83
CA HIS A 134 -2.93 -0.85 4.34
C HIS A 134 -1.75 -0.14 3.67
N GLU A 135 -2.03 0.78 2.74
CA GLU A 135 -0.97 1.52 2.04
C GLU A 135 -0.22 2.47 2.98
N SER A 136 -0.92 3.07 3.95
CA SER A 136 -0.27 3.87 5.00
C SER A 136 0.70 3.04 5.86
N ASP A 137 0.36 1.79 6.17
CA ASP A 137 1.25 0.87 6.88
C ASP A 137 2.54 0.61 6.09
N HIS A 138 2.47 0.48 4.76
CA HIS A 138 3.66 0.34 3.91
C HIS A 138 4.60 1.55 4.00
N LEU A 139 4.06 2.77 4.11
CA LEU A 139 4.86 3.98 4.30
C LEU A 139 5.55 4.02 5.67
N ASP A 140 5.00 3.30 6.65
CA ASP A 140 5.56 3.15 7.99
C ASP A 140 6.46 1.90 8.14
N GLY A 141 6.75 1.18 7.05
CA GLY A 141 7.56 -0.04 7.07
C GLY A 141 6.86 -1.26 7.69
N LYS A 142 5.53 -1.23 7.77
CA LYS A 142 4.68 -2.32 8.27
C LYS A 142 4.05 -3.06 7.10
N LEU A 143 3.77 -4.34 7.32
CA LEU A 143 3.08 -5.20 6.37
C LEU A 143 1.91 -5.88 7.08
N PHE A 144 0.85 -6.25 6.35
CA PHE A 144 -0.32 -6.91 6.96
C PHE A 144 0.06 -8.19 7.74
N VAL A 145 1.13 -8.88 7.34
CA VAL A 145 1.66 -10.08 8.03
C VAL A 145 2.12 -9.81 9.46
N ASP A 146 2.35 -8.56 9.83
CA ASP A 146 2.74 -8.16 11.19
C ASP A 146 1.57 -8.19 12.17
N TYR A 147 0.33 -8.13 11.66
CA TYR A 147 -0.88 -8.28 12.47
C TYR A 147 -1.26 -9.75 12.70
N LEU A 148 -0.56 -10.68 12.06
CA LEU A 148 -0.81 -12.12 12.19
C LEU A 148 -0.06 -12.71 13.39
N SER A 149 -0.53 -13.87 13.85
CA SER A 149 0.19 -14.60 14.91
C SER A 149 1.62 -14.94 14.48
N PRO A 150 2.59 -15.01 15.41
CA PRO A 150 3.99 -15.29 15.09
C PRO A 150 4.17 -16.57 14.26
N LEU A 151 3.38 -17.61 14.55
CA LEU A 151 3.40 -18.87 13.81
C LEU A 151 2.93 -18.71 12.36
N LYS A 152 1.88 -17.91 12.10
CA LYS A 152 1.41 -17.62 10.74
C LYS A 152 2.46 -16.80 9.97
N ARG A 153 3.00 -15.74 10.58
CA ARG A 153 4.03 -14.89 9.98
C ARG A 153 5.29 -15.67 9.59
N GLU A 154 5.78 -16.54 10.46
CA GLU A 154 6.95 -17.40 10.18
C GLU A 154 6.69 -18.39 9.05
N ARG A 155 5.48 -18.96 8.96
CA ARG A 155 5.10 -19.84 7.84
C ARG A 155 5.10 -19.08 6.51
N ILE A 156 4.54 -17.88 6.46
CA ILE A 156 4.52 -17.04 5.26
C ILE A 156 5.96 -16.71 4.85
N LYS A 157 6.80 -16.27 5.80
CA LYS A 157 8.21 -15.96 5.55
C LYS A 157 8.97 -17.12 4.88
N LYS A 158 8.85 -18.33 5.43
CA LYS A 158 9.51 -19.52 4.87
C LYS A 158 9.02 -19.85 3.47
N LYS A 159 7.72 -19.67 3.20
CA LYS A 159 7.17 -19.92 1.87
C LYS A 159 7.65 -18.88 0.85
N MET A 160 7.71 -17.60 1.23
CA MET A 160 8.27 -16.56 0.37
C MET A 160 9.75 -16.77 0.06
N GLN A 161 10.56 -17.13 1.06
CA GLN A 161 11.97 -17.47 0.84
C GLN A 161 12.15 -18.66 -0.11
N LYS A 162 11.23 -19.62 -0.10
CA LYS A 162 11.23 -20.74 -1.05
C LYS A 162 10.86 -20.28 -2.46
N ARG A 163 9.89 -19.37 -2.60
CA ARG A 163 9.49 -18.75 -3.87
C ARG A 163 10.67 -18.05 -4.52
N HIS A 164 11.38 -17.18 -3.78
CA HIS A 164 12.55 -16.46 -4.28
C HIS A 164 13.67 -17.36 -4.80
N LYS A 165 13.87 -18.53 -4.17
CA LYS A 165 14.84 -19.53 -4.64
C LYS A 165 14.43 -20.27 -5.90
N ALA A 166 13.12 -20.37 -6.18
CA ALA A 166 12.60 -21.04 -7.36
C ALA A 166 12.53 -20.11 -8.59
N SER A 167 12.49 -18.80 -8.35
CA SER A 167 12.48 -17.75 -9.38
C SER A 167 13.86 -17.19 -9.71
N ALA A 168 14.91 -17.61 -8.99
CA ALA A 168 16.31 -17.24 -9.21
C ALA A 168 17.04 -18.34 -10.01
#